data_AF-A0A6G8Q1G0-F1
#
_entry.id   AF-A0A6G8Q1G0-F1
#
_cell.length_a   1.000
_cell.length_b   1.000
_cell.length_c   1.000
_cell.angle_alpha   90.00
_cell.angle_beta   90.00
_cell.angle_gamma   90.00
#
_symmetry.space_group_name_H-M   'P 1'
#
loop_
_entity.id
_entity.type
_entity.pdbx_description
1 polymer ?
#
loop_
_entity_poly.entity_id
_entity_poly.type
_entity_poly.pdbx_seq_one_letter_code
_entity_poly.pdbx_strand_id
1 'polypeptide(L)'
;MEGSAQRARFFARYYADLQGLKKVPIGLVFLAIATGNAGLWPWFELWEPISGALVLGAGFALSWAIGRYYYGRAFGRVRRRPGIVRHGAAVTVAGLAVLVLMFVDAALLPPVSTMGLAIAAWLFAWCHEGGRRMAHYGVAGALFALASFLPLTGWVSPDDFFAVVLPALFGLVVLAGGFYDHRMLAQAMRPTVDEW
;
A
#
# COMPACT_ATOMS: atom_id res chain seq x y z
N MET A 1 3.65 -10.32 32.66
CA MET A 1 2.99 -8.98 32.51
C MET A 1 3.64 -8.07 31.46
N GLU A 2 4.75 -8.46 30.81
CA GLU A 2 5.44 -7.61 29.80
C GLU A 2 4.66 -7.43 28.47
N GLY A 3 3.66 -8.29 28.20
CA GLY A 3 2.94 -8.31 26.92
C GLY A 3 2.02 -7.12 26.66
N SER A 4 1.34 -6.56 27.67
CA SER A 4 0.33 -5.50 27.48
C SER A 4 0.99 -4.14 27.17
N ALA A 5 2.02 -3.77 27.93
CA ALA A 5 2.77 -2.52 27.72
C ALA A 5 3.50 -2.52 26.37
N GLN A 6 4.14 -3.63 25.98
CA GLN A 6 4.80 -3.74 24.68
C GLN A 6 3.80 -3.71 23.52
N ARG A 7 2.62 -4.30 23.70
CA ARG A 7 1.51 -4.23 22.73
C ARG A 7 1.01 -2.80 22.57
N ALA A 8 0.74 -2.08 23.65
CA ALA A 8 0.31 -0.68 23.60
C ALA A 8 1.34 0.22 22.92
N ARG A 9 2.64 0.05 23.22
CA ARG A 9 3.73 0.81 22.56
C ARG A 9 3.79 0.54 21.06
N PHE A 10 3.58 -0.70 20.62
CA PHE A 10 3.54 -1.05 19.20
C PHE A 10 2.40 -0.32 18.48
N PHE A 11 1.17 -0.41 19.00
CA PHE A 11 0.02 0.25 18.38
C PHE A 11 0.14 1.76 18.41
N ALA A 12 0.74 2.35 19.45
CA ALA A 12 1.01 3.78 19.50
C ALA A 12 2.07 4.22 18.47
N ARG A 13 3.13 3.41 18.27
CA ARG A 13 4.20 3.69 17.30
C ARG A 13 3.69 3.61 15.86
N TYR A 14 2.96 2.54 15.52
CA TYR A 14 2.48 2.25 14.17
C TYR A 14 1.02 2.68 13.95
N TYR A 15 0.49 3.55 14.81
CA TYR A 15 -0.92 3.96 14.76
C TYR A 15 -1.30 4.50 13.38
N ALA A 16 -0.47 5.38 12.81
CA ALA A 16 -0.72 5.98 11.51
C ALA A 16 -0.68 4.95 10.37
N ASP A 17 0.23 3.98 10.45
CA ASP A 17 0.44 2.95 9.43
C ASP A 17 -0.67 1.90 9.44
N LEU A 18 -1.21 1.62 10.63
CA LEU A 18 -2.33 0.71 10.85
C LEU A 18 -3.70 1.33 10.48
N GLN A 19 -3.76 2.60 10.07
CA GLN A 19 -4.97 3.21 9.50
C GLN A 19 -5.26 2.70 8.07
N GLY A 20 -5.23 1.38 7.87
CA GLY A 20 -5.18 0.74 6.57
C GLY A 20 -6.36 1.05 5.64
N LEU A 21 -7.55 1.35 6.18
CA LEU A 21 -8.70 1.83 5.37
C LEU A 21 -8.36 3.08 4.53
N LYS A 22 -7.38 3.91 4.94
CA LYS A 22 -6.94 5.05 4.11
C LYS A 22 -6.21 4.60 2.85
N LYS A 23 -5.63 3.40 2.86
CA LYS A 23 -4.91 2.81 1.72
C LYS A 23 -5.87 2.13 0.75
N VAL A 24 -7.05 1.68 1.22
CA VAL A 24 -8.04 0.96 0.40
C VAL A 24 -8.43 1.72 -0.88
N PRO A 25 -8.76 3.02 -0.86
CA PRO A 25 -9.06 3.76 -2.09
C PRO A 25 -7.92 3.76 -3.10
N ILE A 26 -6.67 3.82 -2.64
CA ILE A 26 -5.50 3.75 -3.52
C ILE A 26 -5.44 2.37 -4.18
N GLY A 27 -5.65 1.30 -3.41
CA GLY A 27 -5.71 -0.05 -3.98
C GLY A 27 -6.80 -0.20 -5.05
N LEU A 28 -7.98 0.38 -4.83
CA LEU A 28 -9.07 0.41 -5.82
C LEU A 28 -8.66 1.18 -7.09
N VAL A 29 -7.95 2.30 -6.96
CA VAL A 29 -7.45 3.06 -8.11
C VAL A 29 -6.52 2.22 -8.96
N PHE A 30 -5.57 1.50 -8.35
CA PHE A 30 -4.64 0.65 -9.11
C PHE A 30 -5.36 -0.53 -9.79
N LEU A 31 -6.39 -1.11 -9.14
CA LEU A 31 -7.23 -2.10 -9.81
C LEU A 31 -8.02 -1.51 -10.98
N ALA A 32 -8.55 -0.29 -10.84
CA ALA A 32 -9.27 0.38 -11.91
C ALA A 32 -8.35 0.68 -13.10
N ILE A 33 -7.12 1.13 -12.85
CA ILE A 33 -6.09 1.33 -13.88
C ILE A 33 -5.78 0.01 -14.59
N ALA A 34 -5.52 -1.06 -13.83
CA ALA A 34 -5.26 -2.38 -14.42
C ALA A 34 -6.43 -2.89 -15.28
N THR A 35 -7.67 -2.66 -14.80
CA THR A 35 -8.89 -3.06 -15.52
C THR A 35 -9.07 -2.25 -16.81
N GLY A 36 -8.77 -0.95 -16.76
CA GLY A 36 -8.76 -0.08 -17.94
C GLY A 36 -7.74 -0.53 -18.97
N ASN A 37 -6.50 -0.75 -18.55
CA ASN A 37 -5.40 -1.19 -19.42
C ASN A 37 -5.59 -2.62 -19.95
N ALA A 38 -6.41 -3.44 -19.30
CA ALA A 38 -6.78 -4.77 -19.80
C ALA A 38 -7.89 -4.74 -20.87
N GLY A 39 -8.35 -3.55 -21.29
CA GLY A 39 -9.44 -3.38 -22.27
C GLY A 39 -10.83 -3.73 -21.74
N LEU A 40 -10.97 -3.94 -20.42
CA LEU A 40 -12.25 -4.28 -19.80
C LEU A 40 -13.12 -3.05 -19.52
N TRP A 41 -12.59 -1.84 -19.75
CA TRP A 41 -13.31 -0.58 -19.58
C TRP A 41 -13.15 0.31 -20.83
N PRO A 42 -14.05 0.18 -21.83
CA PRO A 42 -13.92 0.87 -23.12
C PRO A 42 -13.81 2.41 -23.03
N TRP A 43 -14.45 3.01 -22.03
CA TRP A 43 -14.42 4.45 -21.79
C TRP A 43 -13.09 4.94 -21.18
N PHE A 44 -12.32 4.06 -20.56
CA PHE A 44 -11.04 4.40 -19.97
C PHE A 44 -10.01 4.71 -21.06
N GLU A 45 -9.92 3.87 -22.10
CA GLU A 45 -9.00 4.07 -23.24
C GLU A 45 -9.34 5.33 -24.05
N LEU A 46 -10.63 5.61 -24.29
CA LEU A 46 -11.07 6.76 -25.08
C LEU A 46 -10.70 8.12 -24.47
N TRP A 47 -10.53 8.18 -23.15
CA TRP A 47 -10.28 9.41 -22.40
C TRP A 47 -9.14 9.24 -21.40
N GLU A 48 -8.16 8.38 -21.71
CA GLU A 48 -7.13 7.87 -20.80
C GLU A 48 -6.55 8.92 -19.83
N PRO A 49 -6.05 10.10 -20.29
CA PRO A 49 -5.49 11.08 -19.36
C PRO A 49 -6.53 11.67 -18.40
N ILE A 50 -7.77 11.86 -18.85
CA ILE A 50 -8.87 12.44 -18.04
C ILE A 50 -9.44 11.37 -17.10
N SER A 51 -9.72 10.17 -17.61
CA SER A 51 -10.22 9.03 -16.83
C SER A 51 -9.23 8.64 -15.73
N GLY A 52 -7.94 8.54 -16.06
CA GLY A 52 -6.88 8.28 -15.08
C GLY A 52 -6.80 9.35 -13.99
N ALA A 53 -6.81 10.63 -14.39
CA ALA A 53 -6.78 11.75 -13.44
C ALA A 53 -8.01 11.79 -12.52
N LEU A 54 -9.21 11.51 -13.05
CA LEU A 54 -10.46 11.45 -12.27
C LEU A 54 -10.44 10.29 -11.27
N VAL A 55 -10.01 9.10 -11.70
CA VAL A 55 -9.92 7.92 -10.84
C VAL A 55 -8.90 8.15 -9.72
N LEU A 56 -7.70 8.67 -10.05
CA LEU A 56 -6.69 9.05 -9.07
C LEU A 56 -7.23 10.10 -8.09
N GLY A 57 -7.82 11.18 -8.61
CA GLY A 57 -8.40 12.26 -7.82
C GLY A 57 -9.47 11.77 -6.85
N ALA A 58 -10.38 10.91 -7.31
CA ALA A 58 -11.40 10.28 -6.48
C ALA A 58 -10.80 9.40 -5.39
N GLY A 59 -9.78 8.59 -5.71
CA GLY A 59 -9.08 7.76 -4.73
C GLY A 59 -8.38 8.57 -3.65
N PHE A 60 -7.68 9.64 -4.02
CA PHE A 60 -7.04 10.55 -3.06
C PHE A 60 -8.06 11.29 -2.19
N ALA A 61 -9.15 11.80 -2.79
CA ALA A 61 -10.22 12.47 -2.08
C ALA A 61 -10.88 11.53 -1.05
N LEU A 62 -11.15 10.29 -1.43
CA LEU A 62 -11.73 9.28 -0.55
C LEU A 62 -10.76 8.86 0.57
N SER A 63 -9.48 8.67 0.26
CA SER A 63 -8.43 8.38 1.25
C SER A 63 -8.34 9.50 2.30
N TRP A 64 -8.34 10.74 1.84
CA TRP A 64 -8.34 11.92 2.69
C TRP A 64 -9.60 12.00 3.57
N ALA A 65 -10.78 11.78 2.98
CA ALA A 65 -12.05 11.80 3.69
C ALA A 65 -12.10 10.71 4.78
N ILE A 66 -11.66 9.48 4.50
CA ILE A 66 -11.57 8.39 5.48
C ILE A 66 -10.64 8.79 6.63
N GLY A 67 -9.47 9.34 6.32
CA GLY A 67 -8.53 9.81 7.35
C GLY A 67 -9.09 10.92 8.22
N ARG A 68 -9.77 11.91 7.60
CA ARG A 68 -10.24 13.11 8.29
C ARG A 68 -11.51 12.89 9.09
N TYR A 69 -12.46 12.13 8.55
CA TYR A 69 -13.81 11.98 9.12
C TYR A 69 -13.96 10.67 9.88
N TYR A 70 -13.64 9.53 9.26
CA TYR A 70 -13.83 8.23 9.91
C TYR A 70 -12.84 8.04 11.07
N TYR A 71 -11.53 8.09 10.79
CA TYR A 71 -10.53 7.90 11.85
C TYR A 71 -10.54 9.01 12.89
N GLY A 72 -10.77 10.26 12.46
CA GLY A 72 -10.86 11.40 13.36
C GLY A 72 -12.00 11.28 14.37
N ARG A 73 -13.13 10.67 13.99
CA ARG A 73 -14.29 10.44 14.89
C ARG A 73 -14.19 9.13 15.67
N ALA A 74 -13.75 8.04 15.03
CA ALA A 74 -13.80 6.70 15.63
C ALA A 74 -12.62 6.38 16.56
N PHE A 75 -11.43 6.90 16.28
CA PHE A 75 -10.19 6.53 17.00
C PHE A 75 -9.45 7.73 17.60
N GLY A 76 -9.93 8.95 17.38
CA GLY A 76 -9.28 10.18 17.84
C GLY A 76 -7.95 10.47 17.13
N ARG A 77 -7.16 11.38 17.72
CA ARG A 77 -5.88 11.87 17.14
C ARG A 77 -4.72 11.59 18.08
N VAL A 78 -3.68 10.93 17.57
CA VAL A 78 -2.40 10.78 18.26
C VAL A 78 -1.50 11.98 17.94
N ARG A 79 -0.99 12.67 18.97
CA ARG A 79 -0.01 13.76 18.80
C ARG A 79 1.30 13.19 18.26
N ARG A 80 1.80 13.77 17.16
CA ARG A 80 3.08 13.36 16.54
C ARG A 80 4.24 13.68 17.48
N ARG A 81 5.13 12.72 17.71
CA ARG A 81 6.41 12.92 18.41
C ARG A 81 7.51 13.35 17.41
N PRO A 82 8.57 14.06 17.84
CA PRO A 82 9.63 14.56 16.96
C PRO A 82 10.31 13.49 16.09
N GLY A 83 10.46 12.26 16.58
CA GLY A 83 11.06 11.14 15.82
C GLY A 83 10.28 10.71 14.58
N ILE A 84 8.99 11.08 14.45
CA ILE A 84 8.17 10.80 13.27
C ILE A 84 8.67 11.56 12.03
N VAL A 85 9.35 12.70 12.20
CA VAL A 85 9.82 13.50 11.06
C VAL A 85 10.89 12.77 10.26
N ARG A 86 11.85 12.12 10.93
CA ARG A 86 12.93 11.35 10.27
C ARG A 86 12.37 10.14 9.51
N HIS A 87 11.43 9.43 10.14
CA HIS A 87 10.77 8.30 9.51
C HIS A 87 9.92 8.75 8.31
N GLY A 88 9.18 9.86 8.44
CA GLY A 88 8.42 10.44 7.33
C GLY A 88 9.32 10.85 6.16
N ALA A 89 10.50 11.43 6.41
CA ALA A 89 11.46 11.74 5.36
C ALA A 89 11.95 10.48 4.62
N ALA A 90 12.30 9.41 5.36
CA ALA A 90 12.71 8.14 4.76
C ALA A 90 11.61 7.52 3.89
N VAL A 91 10.36 7.54 4.37
CA VAL A 91 9.18 7.08 3.60
C VAL A 91 8.99 7.91 2.33
N THR A 92 9.13 9.23 2.42
CA THR A 92 9.03 10.12 1.25
C THR A 92 10.14 9.83 0.24
N VAL A 93 11.39 9.69 0.68
CA VAL A 93 12.53 9.37 -0.20
C VAL A 93 12.33 8.02 -0.89
N ALA A 94 11.89 7.00 -0.15
CA ALA A 94 11.59 5.70 -0.74
C ALA A 94 10.43 5.77 -1.74
N GLY A 95 9.38 6.53 -1.43
CA GLY A 95 8.28 6.77 -2.36
C GLY A 95 8.74 7.46 -3.65
N LEU A 96 9.61 8.47 -3.55
CA LEU A 96 10.22 9.12 -4.71
C LEU A 96 11.10 8.16 -5.51
N ALA A 97 11.87 7.31 -4.84
CA ALA A 97 12.69 6.30 -5.52
C ALA A 97 11.83 5.30 -6.30
N VAL A 98 10.72 4.82 -5.71
CA VAL A 98 9.75 3.93 -6.40
C VAL A 98 9.15 4.64 -7.62
N LEU A 99 8.81 5.92 -7.52
CA LEU A 99 8.31 6.70 -8.66
C LEU A 99 9.34 6.82 -9.77
N VAL A 100 10.60 7.11 -9.45
CA VAL A 100 11.68 7.16 -10.46
C VAL A 100 11.84 5.80 -11.14
N LEU A 101 11.83 4.71 -10.38
CA LEU A 101 11.95 3.36 -10.93
C LEU A 101 10.73 2.97 -11.79
N MET A 102 9.54 3.48 -11.48
CA MET A 102 8.37 3.34 -12.34
C MET A 102 8.63 3.95 -13.73
N PHE A 103 9.22 5.15 -13.80
CA PHE A 103 9.57 5.76 -15.08
C PHE A 103 10.67 5.00 -15.81
N VAL A 104 11.64 4.44 -15.09
CA VAL A 104 12.68 3.58 -15.66
C VAL A 104 12.07 2.31 -16.26
N ASP A 105 11.19 1.64 -15.51
CA ASP A 105 10.51 0.42 -15.96
C ASP A 105 9.64 0.69 -17.21
N ALA A 106 8.91 1.81 -17.22
CA ALA A 106 8.08 2.21 -18.36
C ALA A 106 8.89 2.62 -19.60
N ALA A 107 10.05 3.25 -19.42
CA ALA A 107 10.87 3.75 -20.54
C ALA A 107 11.77 2.69 -21.15
N LEU A 108 12.30 1.77 -20.32
CA LEU A 108 13.31 0.79 -20.75
C LEU A 108 12.76 -0.62 -20.88
N LEU A 109 11.55 -0.90 -20.37
CA LEU A 109 10.93 -2.23 -20.35
C LEU A 109 11.92 -3.33 -19.94
N PRO A 110 12.60 -3.17 -18.78
CA PRO A 110 13.63 -4.12 -18.38
C PRO A 110 13.02 -5.51 -18.20
N PRO A 111 13.80 -6.58 -18.43
CA PRO A 111 13.32 -7.94 -18.28
C PRO A 111 12.93 -8.28 -16.83
N VAL A 112 13.41 -7.52 -15.85
CA VAL A 112 13.05 -7.62 -14.44
C VAL A 112 12.57 -6.26 -13.97
N SER A 113 11.41 -6.21 -13.30
CA SER A 113 10.86 -4.94 -12.80
C SER A 113 11.70 -4.38 -11.65
N THR A 114 12.32 -3.24 -11.90
CA THR A 114 13.09 -2.53 -10.87
C THR A 114 12.17 -1.90 -9.84
N MET A 115 10.97 -1.44 -10.26
CA MET A 115 9.95 -0.93 -9.36
C MET A 115 9.43 -2.03 -8.43
N GLY A 116 9.10 -3.21 -8.97
CA GLY A 116 8.61 -4.34 -8.19
C GLY A 116 9.62 -4.81 -7.14
N LEU A 117 10.91 -4.87 -7.49
CA LEU A 117 11.98 -5.20 -6.54
C LEU A 117 12.17 -4.13 -5.47
N ALA A 118 12.08 -2.84 -5.81
CA ALA A 118 12.16 -1.77 -4.83
C ALA A 118 10.98 -1.80 -3.84
N ILE A 119 9.77 -2.06 -4.32
CA ILE A 119 8.59 -2.27 -3.48
C ILE A 119 8.81 -3.50 -2.58
N ALA A 120 9.32 -4.61 -3.11
CA ALA A 120 9.61 -5.80 -2.32
C ALA A 120 10.61 -5.52 -1.20
N ALA A 121 11.73 -4.85 -1.50
CA ALA A 121 12.74 -4.46 -0.52
C ALA A 121 12.16 -3.57 0.58
N TRP A 122 11.34 -2.60 0.20
CA TRP A 122 10.63 -1.72 1.14
C TRP A 122 9.70 -2.51 2.08
N LEU A 123 8.90 -3.44 1.54
CA LEU A 123 7.98 -4.27 2.31
C LEU A 123 8.73 -5.24 3.25
N PHE A 124 9.87 -5.79 2.83
CA PHE A 124 10.72 -6.61 3.70
C PHE A 124 11.36 -5.81 4.83
N ALA A 125 11.83 -4.59 4.55
CA ALA A 125 12.33 -3.69 5.60
C ALA A 125 11.23 -3.41 6.64
N TRP A 126 9.99 -3.17 6.18
CA TRP A 126 8.85 -2.95 7.06
C TRP A 126 8.49 -4.19 7.90
N CYS A 127 8.51 -5.37 7.27
CA CYS A 127 8.31 -6.64 7.95
C CYS A 127 9.36 -6.88 9.02
N HIS A 128 10.63 -6.55 8.74
CA HIS A 128 11.74 -6.69 9.67
C HIS A 128 11.55 -5.77 10.89
N GLU A 129 11.21 -4.49 10.68
CA GLU A 129 10.98 -3.54 11.78
C GLU A 129 9.78 -3.92 12.66
N GLY A 130 8.69 -4.41 12.06
CA GLY A 130 7.45 -4.74 12.78
C GLY A 130 7.38 -6.15 13.37
N GLY A 131 8.31 -7.04 12.99
CA GLY A 131 8.36 -8.44 13.41
C GLY A 131 7.10 -9.23 13.05
N ARG A 132 6.73 -10.22 13.90
CA ARG A 132 5.58 -11.13 13.64
C ARG A 132 4.26 -10.43 13.36
N ARG A 133 4.02 -9.23 13.93
CA ARG A 133 2.77 -8.48 13.71
C ARG A 133 2.66 -7.89 12.30
N MET A 134 3.80 -7.74 11.61
CA MET A 134 3.91 -7.21 10.25
C MET A 134 4.32 -8.28 9.23
N ALA A 135 4.20 -9.57 9.57
CA ALA A 135 4.59 -10.68 8.69
C ALA A 135 3.87 -10.67 7.33
N HIS A 136 2.66 -10.12 7.26
CA HIS A 136 1.91 -9.98 6.01
C HIS A 136 2.61 -9.06 5.00
N TYR A 137 3.41 -8.08 5.45
CA TYR A 137 4.27 -7.29 4.57
C TYR A 137 5.41 -8.13 3.97
N GLY A 138 5.93 -9.12 4.70
CA GLY A 138 6.91 -10.07 4.17
C GLY A 138 6.32 -10.96 3.07
N VAL A 139 5.08 -11.43 3.24
CA VAL A 139 4.35 -12.17 2.20
C VAL A 139 4.12 -11.29 0.97
N ALA A 140 3.66 -10.05 1.17
CA ALA A 140 3.51 -9.09 0.08
C ALA A 140 4.85 -8.82 -0.63
N GLY A 141 5.93 -8.63 0.12
CA GLY A 141 7.27 -8.44 -0.43
C GLY A 141 7.73 -9.63 -1.27
N ALA A 142 7.48 -10.86 -0.81
CA ALA A 142 7.78 -12.06 -1.58
C ALA A 142 6.96 -12.14 -2.88
N LEU A 143 5.67 -11.78 -2.84
CA LEU A 143 4.83 -11.72 -4.05
C LEU A 143 5.38 -10.72 -5.07
N PHE A 144 5.76 -9.52 -4.64
CA PHE A 144 6.38 -8.53 -5.53
C PHE A 144 7.74 -8.99 -6.07
N ALA A 145 8.58 -9.58 -5.21
CA ALA A 145 9.87 -10.10 -5.63
C ALA A 145 9.71 -11.17 -6.72
N LEU A 146 8.84 -12.15 -6.50
CA LEU A 146 8.56 -13.21 -7.48
C LEU A 146 7.93 -12.66 -8.76
N ALA A 147 6.93 -11.78 -8.65
CA ALA A 147 6.28 -11.16 -9.80
C ALA A 147 7.25 -10.33 -10.64
N SER A 148 8.28 -9.74 -10.04
CA SER A 148 9.27 -8.91 -10.77
C SER A 148 10.06 -9.70 -11.81
N PHE A 149 10.15 -11.03 -11.68
CA PHE A 149 10.79 -11.91 -12.66
C PHE A 149 9.80 -12.49 -13.68
N LEU A 150 8.50 -12.16 -13.61
CA LEU A 150 7.50 -12.72 -14.52
C LEU A 150 7.77 -12.40 -16.00
N PRO A 151 8.20 -11.18 -16.39
CA PRO A 151 8.51 -10.89 -17.80
C PRO A 151 9.61 -11.79 -18.40
N LEU A 152 10.57 -12.27 -17.58
CA LEU A 152 11.62 -13.19 -18.03
C LEU A 152 11.08 -14.55 -18.49
N THR A 153 9.91 -14.97 -17.98
CA THR A 153 9.35 -16.28 -18.31
C THR A 153 8.73 -16.34 -19.71
N GLY A 154 8.46 -15.17 -20.31
CA GLY A 154 7.72 -15.06 -21.57
C GLY A 154 6.22 -15.37 -21.47
N TRP A 155 5.68 -15.65 -20.27
CA TRP A 155 4.25 -15.90 -20.07
C TRP A 155 3.40 -14.63 -20.19
N VAL A 156 3.99 -13.47 -19.94
CA VAL A 156 3.37 -12.15 -20.00
C VAL A 156 4.33 -11.23 -20.75
N SER A 157 3.81 -10.44 -21.70
CA SER A 157 4.63 -9.43 -22.37
C SER A 157 5.08 -8.37 -21.36
N PRO A 158 6.25 -7.73 -21.54
CA PRO A 158 6.66 -6.63 -20.66
C PRO A 158 5.60 -5.52 -20.57
N ASP A 159 4.96 -5.19 -21.69
CA ASP A 159 3.91 -4.17 -21.76
C ASP A 159 2.70 -4.56 -20.89
N ASP A 160 2.15 -5.76 -21.06
CA ASP A 160 1.03 -6.26 -20.24
C ASP A 160 1.41 -6.37 -18.76
N PHE A 161 2.68 -6.72 -18.49
CA PHE A 161 3.16 -6.82 -17.12
C PHE A 161 3.14 -5.46 -16.43
N PHE A 162 3.68 -4.42 -17.06
CA PHE A 162 3.74 -3.08 -16.47
C PHE A 162 2.39 -2.35 -16.52
N ALA A 163 1.58 -2.56 -17.55
CA ALA A 163 0.29 -1.90 -17.72
C ALA A 163 -0.83 -2.54 -16.89
N VAL A 164 -0.81 -3.87 -16.72
CA VAL A 164 -1.93 -4.62 -16.12
C VAL A 164 -1.50 -5.38 -14.87
N VAL A 165 -0.54 -6.30 -14.99
CA VAL A 165 -0.25 -7.27 -13.93
C VAL A 165 0.30 -6.59 -12.67
N LEU A 166 1.28 -5.72 -12.83
CA LEU A 166 1.95 -5.06 -11.70
C LEU A 166 1.02 -4.06 -10.98
N PRO A 167 0.25 -3.19 -11.68
CA PRO A 167 -0.80 -2.39 -11.06
C PRO A 167 -1.87 -3.24 -10.36
N ALA A 168 -2.33 -4.33 -10.97
CA ALA A 168 -3.32 -5.23 -10.36
C ALA A 168 -2.80 -5.84 -9.06
N LEU A 169 -1.57 -6.38 -9.09
CA LEU A 169 -0.91 -6.94 -7.92
C LEU A 169 -0.79 -5.89 -6.80
N PHE A 170 -0.36 -4.67 -7.14
CA PHE A 170 -0.27 -3.57 -6.19
C PHE A 170 -1.63 -3.23 -5.59
N GLY A 171 -2.66 -3.11 -6.42
CA GLY A 171 -4.03 -2.89 -5.97
C GLY A 171 -4.50 -3.95 -4.97
N LEU A 172 -4.33 -5.23 -5.30
CA LEU A 172 -4.72 -6.36 -4.46
C LEU A 172 -3.97 -6.38 -3.12
N VAL A 173 -2.64 -6.20 -3.15
CA VAL A 173 -1.81 -6.17 -1.93
C VAL A 173 -2.21 -5.00 -1.03
N VAL A 174 -2.41 -3.81 -1.61
CA VAL A 174 -2.79 -2.62 -0.84
C VAL A 174 -4.18 -2.77 -0.23
N LEU A 175 -5.13 -3.36 -0.96
CA LEU A 175 -6.46 -3.67 -0.43
C LEU A 175 -6.39 -4.66 0.72
N ALA A 176 -5.77 -5.82 0.50
CA ALA A 176 -5.67 -6.88 1.50
C ALA A 176 -4.94 -6.38 2.75
N GLY A 177 -3.79 -5.73 2.58
CA GLY A 177 -3.02 -5.11 3.65
C GLY A 177 -3.81 -4.01 4.37
N GLY A 178 -4.50 -3.15 3.64
CA GLY A 178 -5.32 -2.07 4.21
C GLY A 178 -6.46 -2.59 5.08
N PHE A 179 -7.16 -3.64 4.65
CA PHE A 179 -8.20 -4.29 5.46
C PHE A 179 -7.60 -4.99 6.68
N TYR A 180 -6.48 -5.69 6.51
CA TYR A 180 -5.83 -6.42 7.61
C TYR A 180 -5.30 -5.46 8.69
N ASP A 181 -4.57 -4.42 8.29
CA ASP A 181 -4.10 -3.33 9.15
C ASP A 181 -5.24 -2.70 9.95
N HIS A 182 -6.35 -2.38 9.26
CA HIS A 182 -7.51 -1.79 9.91
C HIS A 182 -8.15 -2.74 10.92
N ARG A 183 -8.31 -4.03 10.58
CA ARG A 183 -8.84 -5.04 11.52
C ARG A 183 -7.94 -5.20 12.73
N MET A 184 -6.62 -5.21 12.56
CA MET A 184 -5.67 -5.25 13.66
C MET A 184 -5.82 -4.03 14.59
N LEU A 185 -5.95 -2.82 14.03
CA LEU A 185 -6.16 -1.61 14.81
C LEU A 185 -7.51 -1.63 15.54
N ALA A 186 -8.59 -1.97 14.84
CA ALA A 186 -9.93 -2.05 15.40
C ALA A 186 -10.00 -3.06 16.55
N GLN A 187 -9.36 -4.22 16.41
CA GLN A 187 -9.28 -5.23 17.48
C GLN A 187 -8.45 -4.74 18.67
N ALA A 188 -7.38 -3.99 18.44
CA ALA A 188 -6.53 -3.48 19.52
C ALA A 188 -7.18 -2.36 20.34
N MET A 189 -8.16 -1.65 19.77
CA MET A 189 -8.84 -0.53 20.39
C MET A 189 -10.23 -0.89 20.94
N ARG A 190 -10.65 -2.16 20.84
CA ARG A 190 -11.89 -2.61 21.48
C ARG A 190 -11.77 -2.44 23.00
N PRO A 191 -12.77 -1.86 23.68
CA PRO A 191 -12.78 -1.83 25.14
C PRO A 191 -12.72 -3.26 25.65
N THR A 192 -11.80 -3.55 26.57
CA THR A 192 -11.96 -4.73 27.42
C THR A 192 -13.18 -4.42 28.29
N VAL A 193 -14.25 -5.19 28.14
CA VAL A 193 -15.32 -5.16 29.11
C VAL A 193 -14.66 -5.69 30.37
N ASP A 194 -14.36 -4.81 31.31
CA ASP A 194 -13.95 -5.23 32.63
C ASP A 194 -15.15 -5.98 33.20
N GLU A 195 -15.04 -7.31 33.27
CA GLU A 195 -15.98 -8.15 34.01
C GLU A 195 -15.82 -7.74 35.47
N TRP A 196 -16.75 -6.91 35.95
CA TRP A 196 -16.90 -6.50 37.34
C TRP A 196 -17.46 -7.64 38.18
#